data_AF-A0A832XRY3-F1
#
_entry.id   AF-A0A832XRY3-F1
#
_cell.length_a   1.000
_cell.length_b   1.000
_cell.length_c   1.000
_cell.angle_alpha   90.00
_cell.angle_beta   90.00
_cell.angle_gamma   90.00
#
_symmetry.space_group_name_H-M   'P 1'
#
loop_
_entity.id
_entity.type
_entity.pdbx_description
1 polymer ?
#
loop_
_entity_poly.entity_id
_entity_poly.type
_entity_poly.pdbx_seq_one_letter_code
_entity_poly.pdbx_strand_id
1 'polypeptide(L)'
;MRLLQGILAIMLLLAPLSGCLGIGNGGVLFGDEPEKEPLRLNHIQMEGTHNSYHIEPIVSPTREYMYTHEPLDVQASQLGVRQFEIDVWWDVREGLRVYHNQYDSQTTCP
;
A
#
# COMPACT_ATOMS: atom_id res chain seq x y z
N MET A 1 26.46 30.64 38.80
CA MET A 1 25.12 30.60 38.14
C MET A 1 25.20 30.98 36.66
N ARG A 2 25.74 32.16 36.28
CA ARG A 2 25.86 32.59 34.86
C ARG A 2 26.67 31.65 33.96
N LEU A 3 27.77 31.08 34.48
CA LEU A 3 28.58 30.07 33.79
C LEU A 3 27.80 28.78 33.51
N LEU A 4 27.01 28.32 34.48
CA LEU A 4 26.18 27.12 34.34
C LEU A 4 25.05 27.32 33.30
N GLN A 5 24.47 28.51 33.28
CA GLN A 5 23.45 28.91 32.30
C GLN A 5 24.03 29.00 30.89
N GLY A 6 25.27 29.49 30.74
CA GLY A 6 25.98 29.51 29.46
C GLY A 6 26.27 28.11 28.92
N ILE A 7 26.74 27.19 29.77
CA ILE A 7 27.01 25.80 29.39
C ILE A 7 25.71 25.09 28.96
N LEU A 8 24.61 25.30 29.70
CA LEU A 8 23.31 24.71 29.38
C LEU A 8 22.76 25.22 28.03
N ALA A 9 22.90 26.51 27.74
CA ALA A 9 22.48 27.09 26.45
C ALA A 9 23.27 26.50 25.27
N ILE A 10 24.57 26.30 25.43
CA ILE A 10 25.43 25.68 24.41
C ILE A 10 25.02 24.22 24.16
N MET A 11 24.76 23.45 25.23
CA MET A 11 24.30 22.06 25.13
C MET A 11 22.96 21.95 24.37
N LEU A 12 22.00 22.84 24.67
CA LEU A 12 20.70 22.87 24.00
C LEU A 12 20.80 23.24 22.51
N LEU A 13 21.76 24.09 22.13
CA LEU A 13 21.99 24.47 20.74
C LEU A 13 22.69 23.36 19.93
N LEU A 14 23.58 22.59 20.55
CA LEU A 14 24.36 21.54 19.89
C LEU A 14 23.63 20.19 19.80
N ALA A 15 22.67 19.92 20.69
CA ALA A 15 21.87 18.68 20.69
C ALA A 15 21.22 18.35 19.33
N PRO A 16 20.51 19.27 18.63
CA PRO A 16 19.88 18.95 17.35
C PRO A 16 20.88 18.77 16.20
N LEU A 17 22.12 19.26 16.35
CA LEU A 17 23.18 19.13 15.33
C LEU A 17 23.82 17.73 15.31
N SER A 18 23.71 16.97 16.41
CA SER A 18 24.25 15.61 16.50
C SER A 18 23.62 14.63 15.51
N GLY A 19 22.33 14.81 15.19
CA GLY A 19 21.63 13.98 14.22
C GLY A 19 21.97 14.31 12.76
N CYS A 20 22.31 15.57 12.46
CA CYS A 20 22.70 15.99 11.10
C CYS A 20 24.17 15.71 10.77
N LEU A 21 25.06 15.73 11.76
CA LEU A 21 26.50 15.52 11.55
C LEU A 21 26.92 14.04 11.58
N GLY A 22 25.97 13.10 11.74
CA GLY A 22 26.27 11.67 11.73
C GLY A 22 27.21 11.21 12.87
N ILE A 23 27.37 12.02 13.92
CA ILE A 23 28.23 11.72 15.08
C ILE A 23 27.47 10.79 16.06
N GLY A 24 26.93 9.69 15.54
CA GLY A 24 26.19 8.68 16.30
C GLY A 24 26.80 7.29 16.11
N ASN A 25 27.05 6.59 17.23
CA ASN A 25 27.48 5.19 17.46
C ASN A 25 28.51 4.49 16.53
N GLY A 26 29.04 5.15 15.50
CA GLY A 26 30.00 4.56 14.58
C GLY A 26 30.77 5.65 13.85
N GLY A 27 31.67 6.33 14.57
CA GLY A 27 32.38 7.54 14.15
C GLY A 27 33.06 7.47 12.78
N VAL A 28 32.29 7.67 11.72
CA VAL A 28 32.77 7.83 10.36
C VAL A 28 32.08 9.04 9.77
N LEU A 29 32.85 10.12 9.59
CA LEU A 29 32.39 11.40 9.07
C LEU A 29 31.98 11.33 7.58
N PHE A 30 32.44 10.28 6.86
CA PHE A 30 32.19 10.00 5.45
C PHE A 30 32.26 8.49 5.19
N GLY A 31 31.41 7.72 5.87
CA GLY A 31 31.32 6.28 5.61
C GLY A 31 30.41 6.04 4.43
N ASP A 32 30.87 5.28 3.44
CA ASP A 32 30.00 4.79 2.37
C ASP A 32 28.81 4.07 3.03
N GLU A 33 27.60 4.62 2.86
CA GLU A 33 26.38 3.94 3.29
C GLU A 33 26.35 2.59 2.55
N PRO A 34 26.12 1.45 3.23
CA PRO A 34 25.99 0.18 2.55
C PRO A 34 24.92 0.30 1.47
N GLU A 35 25.20 -0.20 0.27
CA GLU A 35 24.28 -0.18 -0.86
C GLU A 35 22.94 -0.78 -0.41
N LYS A 36 21.89 0.04 -0.40
CA LYS A 36 20.56 -0.41 0.04
C LYS A 36 20.02 -1.34 -1.03
N GLU A 37 19.71 -2.57 -0.61
CA GLU A 37 19.02 -3.54 -1.47
C GLU A 37 17.77 -2.90 -2.10
N PRO A 38 17.53 -3.09 -3.40
CA PRO A 38 16.34 -2.55 -4.07
C PRO A 38 15.06 -3.04 -3.41
N LEU A 39 14.08 -2.14 -3.28
CA LEU A 39 12.76 -2.47 -2.77
C LEU A 39 12.05 -3.45 -3.73
N ARG A 40 11.43 -4.51 -3.19
CA ARG A 40 10.69 -5.53 -3.93
C ARG A 40 9.20 -5.44 -3.58
N LEU A 41 8.33 -5.98 -4.44
CA LEU A 41 6.88 -5.98 -4.19
C LEU A 41 6.50 -6.67 -2.88
N ASN A 42 7.21 -7.73 -2.48
CA ASN A 42 6.97 -8.42 -1.22
C ASN A 42 7.46 -7.67 0.03
N HIS A 43 8.12 -6.50 -0.13
CA HIS A 43 8.55 -5.64 0.97
C HIS A 43 7.56 -4.50 1.26
N ILE A 44 6.51 -4.35 0.45
CA ILE A 44 5.54 -3.26 0.57
C ILE A 44 4.15 -3.81 0.87
N GLN A 45 3.44 -3.12 1.75
CA GLN A 45 2.02 -3.38 2.02
C GLN A 45 1.18 -2.56 1.05
N MET A 46 0.16 -3.19 0.49
CA MET A 46 -0.74 -2.58 -0.47
C MET A 46 -2.18 -2.88 -0.08
N GLU A 47 -3.08 -1.95 -0.42
CA GLU A 47 -4.50 -2.23 -0.38
C GLU A 47 -4.89 -3.13 -1.56
N GLY A 48 -5.67 -4.16 -1.25
CA GLY A 48 -6.19 -5.12 -2.21
C GLY A 48 -7.68 -5.34 -2.02
N THR A 49 -8.38 -5.63 -3.11
CA THR A 49 -9.79 -6.01 -3.09
C THR A 49 -9.94 -7.47 -3.52
N HIS A 50 -10.80 -8.20 -2.79
CA HIS A 50 -11.19 -9.57 -3.15
C HIS A 50 -12.39 -9.48 -4.09
N ASN A 51 -12.42 -10.30 -5.14
CA ASN A 51 -13.45 -10.24 -6.17
C ASN A 51 -13.61 -8.78 -6.68
N SER A 52 -12.51 -8.19 -7.16
CA SER A 52 -12.38 -6.75 -7.41
C SER A 52 -13.40 -6.18 -8.40
N TYR A 53 -14.04 -7.05 -9.17
CA TYR A 53 -15.00 -6.72 -10.22
C TYR A 53 -16.46 -6.88 -9.75
N HIS A 54 -16.71 -7.23 -8.48
CA HIS A 54 -18.03 -7.57 -7.97
C HIS A 54 -19.08 -6.46 -8.17
N ILE A 55 -20.23 -6.83 -8.72
CA ILE A 55 -21.50 -6.08 -8.68
C ILE A 55 -22.56 -6.89 -7.94
N GLU A 56 -23.17 -6.29 -6.92
CA GLU A 56 -24.21 -6.92 -6.11
C GLU A 56 -25.30 -7.57 -6.98
N PRO A 57 -25.61 -8.87 -6.79
CA PRO A 57 -26.68 -9.56 -7.52
C PRO A 57 -28.05 -9.01 -7.14
N ILE A 58 -28.97 -8.96 -8.10
CA ILE A 58 -30.38 -8.56 -7.84
C ILE A 58 -31.00 -9.40 -6.71
N VAL A 59 -30.62 -10.68 -6.63
CA VAL A 59 -30.99 -11.58 -5.54
C VAL A 59 -29.72 -12.14 -4.93
N SER A 60 -29.27 -11.51 -3.85
CA SER A 60 -28.09 -11.95 -3.09
C SER A 60 -28.41 -13.23 -2.30
N PRO A 61 -27.71 -14.36 -2.56
CA PRO A 61 -27.99 -15.63 -1.89
C PRO A 61 -27.59 -15.60 -0.41
N THR A 62 -26.58 -14.80 -0.07
CA THR A 62 -26.10 -14.57 1.29
C THR A 62 -25.63 -13.12 1.45
N ARG A 63 -25.43 -12.66 2.70
CA ARG A 63 -25.06 -11.26 2.96
C ARG A 63 -23.69 -10.90 2.38
N GLU A 64 -22.84 -11.90 2.20
CA GLU A 64 -21.48 -11.77 1.70
C GLU A 64 -21.46 -11.30 0.25
N TYR A 65 -22.59 -11.32 -0.48
CA TYR A 65 -22.69 -10.79 -1.84
C TYR A 65 -23.31 -9.39 -1.91
N MET A 66 -23.75 -8.81 -0.78
CA MET A 66 -24.44 -7.51 -0.73
C MET A 66 -23.46 -6.34 -0.74
N TYR A 67 -22.62 -6.25 -1.76
CA TYR A 67 -21.74 -5.11 -2.02
C TYR A 67 -21.44 -4.98 -3.50
N THR A 68 -21.06 -3.77 -3.91
CA THR A 68 -20.55 -3.48 -5.26
C THR A 68 -19.23 -2.75 -5.10
N HIS A 69 -18.21 -3.21 -5.81
CA HIS A 69 -16.97 -2.46 -5.93
C HIS A 69 -17.10 -1.37 -6.99
N GLU A 70 -16.37 -0.26 -6.79
CA GLU A 70 -16.14 0.71 -7.85
C GLU A 70 -15.44 0.05 -9.05
N PRO A 71 -15.55 0.59 -10.28
CA PRO A 71 -14.76 0.11 -11.41
C PRO A 71 -13.25 0.07 -11.13
N LEU A 72 -12.52 -0.83 -11.81
CA LEU A 72 -11.10 -1.09 -11.53
C LEU A 72 -10.21 0.16 -11.68
N ASP A 73 -10.53 1.04 -12.64
CA ASP A 73 -9.81 2.30 -12.85
C ASP A 73 -10.04 3.30 -11.71
N VAL A 74 -11.25 3.36 -11.14
CA VAL A 74 -11.57 4.16 -9.96
C VAL A 74 -10.85 3.60 -8.72
N GLN A 75 -10.90 2.29 -8.51
CA GLN A 75 -10.15 1.63 -7.43
C GLN A 75 -8.66 1.95 -7.49
N ALA A 76 -8.05 1.88 -8.68
CA ALA A 76 -6.64 2.18 -8.88
C ALA A 76 -6.32 3.68 -8.71
N SER A 77 -7.08 4.56 -9.36
CA SER A 77 -6.74 5.97 -9.49
C SER A 77 -7.16 6.82 -8.30
N GLN A 78 -8.25 6.44 -7.62
CA GLN A 78 -8.87 7.27 -6.58
C GLN A 78 -8.83 6.59 -5.20
N LEU A 79 -8.94 5.26 -5.13
CA LEU A 79 -9.01 4.53 -3.85
C LEU A 79 -7.66 3.96 -3.39
N GLY A 80 -6.63 3.98 -4.23
CA GLY A 80 -5.29 3.53 -3.83
C GLY A 80 -5.08 2.01 -3.90
N VAL A 81 -6.02 1.26 -4.45
CA VAL A 81 -5.92 -0.20 -4.61
C VAL A 81 -4.79 -0.56 -5.58
N ARG A 82 -3.96 -1.53 -5.20
CA ARG A 82 -2.82 -2.02 -6.02
C ARG A 82 -2.77 -3.54 -6.16
N GLN A 83 -3.68 -4.26 -5.51
CA GLN A 83 -3.87 -5.70 -5.69
C GLN A 83 -5.31 -5.96 -6.10
N PHE A 84 -5.49 -6.60 -7.24
CA PHE A 84 -6.80 -6.95 -7.79
C PHE A 84 -6.91 -8.46 -7.95
N GLU A 85 -8.04 -9.01 -7.53
CA GLU A 85 -8.41 -10.40 -7.78
C GLU A 85 -9.41 -10.47 -8.94
N ILE A 86 -9.03 -11.17 -10.01
CA ILE A 86 -9.82 -11.35 -11.22
C ILE A 86 -9.98 -12.86 -11.47
N ASP A 87 -11.18 -13.39 -11.27
CA ASP A 87 -11.50 -14.78 -11.62
C ASP A 87 -12.00 -14.83 -13.07
N VAL A 88 -11.45 -15.77 -13.84
CA VAL A 88 -11.77 -15.90 -15.27
C VAL A 88 -12.32 -17.28 -15.59
N TRP A 89 -13.33 -17.30 -16.45
CA TRP A 89 -13.98 -18.49 -16.96
C TRP A 89 -13.94 -18.48 -18.48
N TRP A 90 -13.57 -19.62 -19.07
CA TRP A 90 -13.56 -19.76 -20.52
C TRP A 90 -14.95 -20.09 -21.07
N ASP A 91 -15.42 -19.26 -21.99
CA ASP A 91 -16.61 -19.45 -22.80
C ASP A 91 -16.23 -19.58 -24.28
N VAL A 92 -16.75 -20.60 -24.95
CA VAL A 92 -16.39 -20.90 -26.35
C VAL A 92 -16.92 -19.88 -27.37
N ARG A 93 -17.90 -19.04 -26.98
CA ARG A 93 -18.49 -17.99 -27.83
C ARG A 93 -17.93 -16.62 -27.49
N GLU A 94 -17.72 -16.34 -26.20
CA GLU A 94 -17.38 -15.00 -25.69
C GLU A 94 -15.92 -14.85 -25.26
N GLY A 95 -15.16 -15.94 -25.18
CA GLY A 95 -13.77 -15.93 -24.74
C GLY A 95 -13.64 -15.98 -23.22
N LEU A 96 -12.79 -15.13 -22.63
CA LEU A 96 -12.65 -15.06 -21.17
C LEU A 96 -13.72 -14.16 -20.58
N ARG A 97 -14.60 -14.74 -19.75
CA ARG A 97 -15.58 -14.02 -18.95
C ARG A 97 -15.04 -13.84 -17.53
N VAL A 98 -15.34 -12.71 -16.91
CA VAL A 98 -14.91 -12.40 -15.54
C VAL A 98 -16.10 -12.55 -14.60
N TYR A 99 -16.04 -13.53 -13.69
CA TYR A 99 -17.04 -13.69 -12.62
C TYR A 99 -16.57 -14.67 -11.54
N HIS A 100 -17.13 -14.57 -10.33
CA HIS A 100 -16.69 -15.41 -9.22
C HIS A 100 -17.34 -16.80 -9.25
N ASN A 101 -18.68 -16.85 -9.39
CA ASN A 101 -19.43 -18.10 -9.57
C ASN A 101 -20.81 -17.85 -10.22
N GLN A 102 -21.60 -18.90 -10.39
CA GLN A 102 -22.93 -18.82 -11.03
C GLN A 102 -23.97 -17.93 -10.33
N TYR A 103 -23.79 -17.64 -9.04
CA TYR A 103 -24.67 -16.74 -8.26
C TYR A 103 -24.11 -15.31 -8.16
N ASP A 104 -22.89 -15.12 -8.65
CA ASP A 104 -22.12 -13.89 -8.60
C ASP A 104 -21.43 -13.68 -9.96
N SER A 105 -22.28 -13.45 -10.96
CA SER A 105 -21.92 -13.42 -12.37
C SER A 105 -21.87 -12.02 -12.98
N GLN A 106 -22.25 -11.00 -12.20
CA GLN A 106 -22.17 -9.61 -12.63
C GLN A 106 -20.76 -9.08 -12.37
N THR A 107 -20.29 -8.20 -13.26
CA THR A 107 -18.90 -7.74 -13.24
C THR A 107 -18.79 -6.30 -13.72
N THR A 108 -17.93 -5.50 -13.08
CA THR A 108 -17.49 -4.19 -13.59
C THR A 108 -16.42 -4.30 -14.67
N CYS A 109 -15.99 -5.53 -15.02
CA CYS A 109 -15.00 -5.86 -16.05
C CYS A 109 -15.66 -6.74 -17.14
N PRO A 110 -16.39 -6.13 -18.09
CA PRO A 110 -17.13 -6.84 -19.15
C PRO A 110 -16.26 -7.30 -20.33
#